data_AF-A0A7R9HYI9-F1
#
_entry.id   AF-A0A7R9HYI9-F1
#
_cell.length_a   1.000
_cell.length_b   1.000
_cell.length_c   1.000
_cell.angle_alpha   90.00
_cell.angle_beta   90.00
_cell.angle_gamma   90.00
#
_symmetry.space_group_name_H-M   'P 1'
#
loop_
_entity.id
_entity.type
_entity.pdbx_description
1 polymer ?
#
loop_
_entity_poly.entity_id
_entity_poly.type
_entity_poly.pdbx_seq_one_letter_code
_entity_poly.pdbx_strand_id
1 'polypeptide(L)'
;MNQGRLEYRLGEIEKLRSAKKLAKLHFACQGRGEHCLYNRTFFTMKTRNPRIWIHLMFLALQARSESALSSRDSSVSSLKNCWDILKCENKTFLTLVTSAFPCTKDQDALLNELRHSGFFDVFEATSGSGMTQWGCFLCNHPERAVGFLQDSQPVIEGQLKEKKGRWRLFRRWRTRYFTLSGAHLSYKGSKDDKDMIPIEVNQIRSVKVSRGARNIPKAFEIFTGDQSLILKPKGGKNAEEWVQCLSIVVAHSQSREIPAKSNSLPARGISLRTAV
;
A
#
# COMPACT_ATOMS: atom_id res chain seq x y z
N MET A 1 -5.61 15.86 25.27
CA MET A 1 -5.55 16.88 24.21
C MET A 1 -4.25 16.70 23.44
N ASN A 2 -4.27 15.97 22.33
CA ASN A 2 -3.12 15.80 21.42
C ASN A 2 -3.39 16.62 20.16
N GLN A 3 -3.23 17.93 20.28
CA GLN A 3 -3.38 18.91 19.20
C GLN A 3 -1.97 19.09 18.60
N GLY A 4 -1.68 18.46 17.45
CA GLY A 4 -0.36 18.59 16.85
C GLY A 4 0.03 17.63 15.72
N ARG A 5 -0.91 17.00 15.02
CA ARG A 5 -0.60 16.19 13.83
C ARG A 5 -1.59 16.52 12.73
N LEU A 6 -1.27 17.58 11.98
CA LEU A 6 -2.03 18.12 10.86
C LEU A 6 -2.60 17.01 9.97
N GLU A 7 -3.91 17.08 9.83
CA GLU A 7 -4.80 16.07 9.31
C GLU A 7 -4.97 16.25 7.80
N TYR A 8 -3.88 16.21 7.02
CA TYR A 8 -3.97 16.34 5.56
C TYR A 8 -2.94 15.43 4.88
N ARG A 9 -3.28 14.15 4.67
CA ARG A 9 -2.33 13.15 4.15
C ARG A 9 -2.77 12.50 2.84
N LEU A 10 -2.70 13.27 1.77
CA LEU A 10 -2.28 12.73 0.47
C LEU A 10 -0.76 12.56 0.51
N GLY A 11 -0.23 11.54 1.18
CA GLY A 11 1.21 11.26 1.20
C GLY A 11 2.03 12.08 2.21
N GLU A 12 2.77 11.45 3.14
CA GLU A 12 4.00 12.07 3.71
C GLU A 12 5.21 11.67 2.86
N ILE A 13 6.22 12.54 2.74
CA ILE A 13 7.45 12.25 1.99
C ILE A 13 8.66 12.13 2.93
N GLU A 14 9.29 10.96 2.96
CA GLU A 14 10.54 10.70 3.69
C GLU A 14 11.72 10.48 2.70
N LYS A 15 12.88 11.09 2.97
CA LYS A 15 14.09 10.86 2.18
C LYS A 15 14.71 9.50 2.49
N LEU A 16 15.03 8.74 1.46
CA LEU A 16 15.80 7.51 1.61
C LEU A 16 17.30 7.82 1.55
N ARG A 17 18.10 7.21 2.44
CA ARG A 17 19.58 7.24 2.37
C ARG A 17 20.04 6.39 1.17
N SER A 18 19.94 6.94 -0.05
CA SER A 18 20.41 6.28 -1.27
C SER A 18 21.07 7.30 -2.19
N ALA A 19 22.09 6.88 -2.94
CA ALA A 19 22.78 7.68 -3.94
C ALA A 19 21.86 8.15 -5.10
N LYS A 20 20.65 7.61 -5.20
CA LYS A 20 19.60 8.07 -6.12
C LYS A 20 18.60 8.94 -5.36
N LYS A 21 18.18 10.06 -5.97
CA LYS A 21 17.15 11.01 -5.49
C LYS A 21 15.78 10.33 -5.36
N LEU A 22 15.65 9.45 -4.37
CA LEU A 22 14.47 8.65 -4.08
C LEU A 22 13.79 9.18 -2.82
N ALA A 23 12.48 9.19 -2.87
CA ALA A 23 11.62 9.51 -1.74
C ALA A 23 10.71 8.33 -1.43
N LYS A 24 10.22 8.28 -0.20
CA LYS A 24 9.18 7.35 0.25
C LYS A 24 7.91 8.15 0.52
N LEU A 25 6.79 7.72 -0.07
CA LEU A 25 5.47 8.30 0.10
C LEU A 25 4.66 7.49 1.12
N HIS A 26 3.81 8.17 1.90
CA HIS A 26 2.95 7.56 2.92
C HIS A 26 1.48 8.00 2.76
N PHE A 27 0.65 7.16 2.16
CA PHE A 27 -0.76 7.44 1.93
C PHE A 27 -1.61 7.01 3.12
N ALA A 28 -2.41 7.93 3.64
CA ALA A 28 -3.36 7.65 4.72
C ALA A 28 -4.74 7.33 4.14
N CYS A 29 -5.46 6.42 4.78
CA CYS A 29 -6.87 6.24 4.47
C CYS A 29 -7.69 7.37 5.11
N GLN A 30 -8.49 8.07 4.32
CA GLN A 30 -9.36 9.14 4.82
C GLN A 30 -10.65 8.59 5.44
N GLY A 31 -11.12 7.41 5.03
CA GLY A 31 -12.36 6.82 5.57
C GLY A 31 -12.30 6.35 7.03
N ARG A 32 -11.15 5.83 7.49
CA ARG A 32 -10.91 5.34 8.86
C ARG A 32 -12.06 4.53 9.50
N GLY A 33 -12.74 3.70 8.71
CA GLY A 33 -13.79 2.80 9.20
C GLY A 33 -13.24 1.70 10.12
N GLU A 34 -14.14 0.92 10.71
CA GLU A 34 -13.82 -0.15 11.67
C GLU A 34 -12.80 -1.16 11.12
N HIS A 35 -12.95 -1.56 9.86
CA HIS A 35 -12.07 -2.52 9.17
C HIS A 35 -11.01 -1.86 8.28
N CYS A 36 -10.64 -0.60 8.57
CA CYS A 36 -9.67 0.14 7.78
C CYS A 36 -8.29 -0.55 7.75
N LEU A 37 -7.81 -0.86 6.54
CA LEU A 37 -6.49 -1.48 6.31
C LEU A 37 -5.33 -0.62 6.81
N TYR A 38 -5.54 0.70 6.89
CA TYR A 38 -4.52 1.69 7.23
C TYR A 38 -4.94 2.58 8.40
N ASN A 39 -5.63 2.03 9.41
CA ASN A 39 -6.03 2.80 10.60
C ASN A 39 -4.84 3.20 11.48
N ARG A 40 -3.83 2.32 11.56
CA ARG A 40 -2.61 2.50 12.37
C ARG A 40 -1.34 2.67 11.53
N THR A 41 -1.46 2.53 10.22
CA THR A 41 -0.36 2.47 9.25
C THR A 41 -0.65 3.37 8.05
N PHE A 42 0.29 3.39 7.11
CA PHE A 42 0.14 4.05 5.83
C PHE A 42 0.42 3.03 4.74
N PHE A 43 -0.25 3.17 3.59
CA PHE A 43 0.29 2.56 2.39
C PHE A 43 1.59 3.29 2.04
N THR A 44 2.67 2.55 1.82
CA THR A 44 3.97 3.17 1.53
C THR A 44 4.54 2.71 0.21
N MET A 45 5.10 3.66 -0.55
CA MET A 45 5.78 3.38 -1.82
C MET A 45 7.01 4.25 -1.98
N LYS A 46 7.93 3.84 -2.85
CA LYS A 46 9.09 4.65 -3.23
C LYS A 46 8.79 5.36 -4.54
N THR A 47 9.18 6.63 -4.66
CA THR A 47 9.05 7.42 -5.87
C THR A 47 10.41 7.89 -6.38
N ARG A 48 10.56 7.91 -7.70
CA ARG A 48 11.66 8.55 -8.43
C ARG A 48 11.32 9.98 -8.86
N ASN A 49 10.09 10.40 -8.60
CA ASN A 49 9.53 11.68 -9.03
C ASN A 49 9.15 12.57 -7.83
N PRO A 50 10.00 12.72 -6.79
CA PRO A 50 9.64 13.47 -5.59
C PRO A 50 9.24 14.93 -5.87
N ARG A 51 9.86 15.55 -6.88
CA ARG A 51 9.56 16.92 -7.28
C ARG A 51 8.10 17.09 -7.71
N ILE A 52 7.60 16.19 -8.55
CA ILE A 52 6.23 16.25 -9.07
C ILE A 52 5.24 16.04 -7.92
N TRP A 53 5.54 15.10 -7.01
CA TRP A 53 4.74 14.87 -5.81
C TRP A 53 4.67 16.08 -4.89
N ILE A 54 5.80 16.73 -4.59
CA ILE A 54 5.80 17.94 -3.75
C ILE A 54 4.98 19.05 -4.39
N HIS A 55 5.09 19.22 -5.71
CA HIS A 55 4.28 20.21 -6.43
C HIS A 55 2.79 19.89 -6.34
N LEU A 56 2.38 18.65 -6.60
CA LEU A 56 0.98 18.23 -6.47
C LEU A 56 0.45 18.36 -5.05
N MET A 57 1.26 18.06 -4.03
CA MET A 57 0.87 18.26 -2.63
C MET A 57 0.65 19.73 -2.33
N PHE A 58 1.53 20.63 -2.81
CA PHE A 58 1.31 22.07 -2.69
C PHE A 58 0.03 22.53 -3.40
N LEU A 59 -0.17 22.11 -4.66
CA LEU A 59 -1.38 22.44 -5.42
C LEU A 59 -2.65 21.95 -4.72
N ALA A 60 -2.62 20.75 -4.14
CA ALA A 60 -3.72 20.20 -3.37
C ALA A 60 -3.99 20.99 -2.08
N LEU A 61 -2.95 21.47 -1.39
CA LEU A 61 -3.10 22.38 -0.25
C LEU A 61 -3.75 23.69 -0.70
N GLN A 62 -3.26 24.29 -1.79
CA GLN A 62 -3.75 25.57 -2.29
C GLN A 62 -5.21 25.49 -2.75
N ALA A 63 -5.60 24.39 -3.43
CA ALA A 63 -6.96 24.18 -3.90
C ALA A 63 -7.99 23.98 -2.78
N ARG A 64 -7.54 23.61 -1.57
CA ARG A 64 -8.40 23.40 -0.39
C ARG A 64 -8.38 24.58 0.57
N SER A 65 -7.52 25.55 0.34
CA SER A 65 -7.38 26.73 1.20
C SER A 65 -8.40 27.80 0.80
N GLU A 66 -9.02 28.43 1.80
CA GLU A 66 -9.94 29.56 1.60
C GLU A 66 -9.21 30.81 1.11
N SER A 67 -7.89 30.89 1.32
CA SER A 67 -7.04 32.00 0.92
C SER A 67 -5.73 31.55 0.27
N ALA A 68 -5.02 32.47 -0.35
CA ALA A 68 -3.66 32.22 -0.84
C ALA A 68 -2.75 31.75 0.31
N LEU A 69 -2.01 30.66 0.10
CA LEU A 69 -1.13 30.11 1.12
C LEU A 69 0.15 30.93 1.24
N SER A 70 0.49 31.28 2.48
CA SER A 70 1.76 31.97 2.77
C SER A 70 2.88 30.96 3.03
N SER A 71 4.14 31.41 2.90
CA SER A 71 5.31 30.60 3.27
C SER A 71 5.41 30.28 4.76
N ARG A 72 4.62 30.97 5.60
CA ARG A 72 4.55 30.74 7.06
C ARG A 72 3.52 29.67 7.43
N ASP A 73 2.68 29.25 6.49
CA ASP A 73 1.77 28.13 6.70
C ASP A 73 2.58 26.88 7.07
N SER A 74 2.14 26.16 8.11
CA SER A 74 2.85 25.00 8.64
C SER A 74 2.95 23.85 7.64
N SER A 75 1.93 23.68 6.80
CA SER A 75 1.87 22.64 5.76
C SER A 75 2.82 22.99 4.62
N VAL A 76 2.84 24.26 4.20
CA VAL A 76 3.81 24.77 3.20
C VAL A 76 5.24 24.65 3.71
N SER A 77 5.48 25.01 4.98
CA SER A 77 6.80 24.90 5.63
C SER A 77 7.29 23.45 5.68
N SER A 78 6.39 22.50 5.94
CA SER A 78 6.70 21.07 5.95
C SER A 78 7.10 20.57 4.55
N LEU A 79 6.36 20.98 3.50
CA LEU A 79 6.72 20.64 2.12
C LEU A 79 8.06 21.26 1.69
N LYS A 80 8.32 22.51 2.10
CA LYS A 80 9.60 23.17 1.86
C LYS A 80 10.74 22.39 2.52
N ASN A 81 10.57 21.94 3.77
CA ASN A 81 11.58 21.14 4.45
C ASN A 81 11.86 19.81 3.70
N CYS A 82 10.80 19.12 3.25
CA CYS A 82 10.97 17.93 2.41
C CYS A 82 11.78 18.24 1.14
N TRP A 83 11.48 19.35 0.45
CA TRP A 83 12.23 19.81 -0.72
C TRP A 83 13.72 20.05 -0.43
N ASP A 84 14.01 20.79 0.64
CA ASP A 84 15.37 21.16 1.04
C ASP A 84 16.21 19.92 1.42
N ILE A 85 15.59 18.95 2.10
CA ILE A 85 16.23 17.67 2.48
C ILE A 85 16.60 16.85 1.23
N LEU A 86 15.71 16.82 0.24
CA LEU A 86 15.88 16.00 -0.95
C LEU A 86 17.02 16.50 -1.87
N LYS A 87 17.37 17.79 -1.80
CA LYS A 87 18.40 18.44 -2.64
C LYS A 87 18.28 18.02 -4.12
N CYS A 88 17.04 17.93 -4.60
CA CYS A 88 16.77 17.32 -5.91
C CYS A 88 17.28 18.17 -7.08
N GLU A 89 17.39 19.48 -6.93
CA GLU A 89 17.75 20.39 -8.02
C GLU A 89 18.42 21.67 -7.46
N ASN A 90 19.09 22.43 -8.34
CA ASN A 90 19.57 23.79 -8.04
C ASN A 90 18.44 24.84 -8.12
N LYS A 91 17.19 24.42 -7.99
CA LYS A 91 16.00 25.28 -8.04
C LYS A 91 15.46 25.51 -6.63
N THR A 92 14.91 26.69 -6.42
CA THR A 92 14.28 27.02 -5.14
C THR A 92 12.91 26.36 -5.02
N PHE A 93 12.45 26.15 -3.79
CA PHE A 93 11.07 25.70 -3.52
C PHE A 93 10.03 26.66 -4.13
N LEU A 94 10.29 27.98 -4.08
CA LEU A 94 9.40 28.98 -4.67
C LEU A 94 9.22 28.75 -6.17
N THR A 95 10.32 28.53 -6.90
CA THR A 95 10.29 28.23 -8.34
C THR A 95 9.46 26.99 -8.66
N LEU A 96 9.44 25.99 -7.76
CA LEU A 96 8.61 24.80 -7.95
C LEU A 96 7.12 25.13 -7.80
N VAL A 97 6.74 25.76 -6.70
CA VAL A 97 5.32 25.98 -6.36
C VAL A 97 4.64 27.04 -7.22
N THR A 98 5.42 27.92 -7.87
CA THR A 98 4.92 28.89 -8.85
C THR A 98 5.09 28.41 -10.29
N SER A 99 5.53 27.17 -10.52
CA SER A 99 5.69 26.63 -11.87
C SER A 99 4.35 26.20 -12.48
N ALA A 100 4.33 25.97 -13.79
CA ALA A 100 3.15 25.43 -14.47
C ALA A 100 2.77 24.05 -13.90
N PHE A 101 1.47 23.74 -13.98
CA PHE A 101 0.95 22.42 -13.58
C PHE A 101 1.72 21.27 -14.24
N PRO A 102 1.90 20.13 -13.53
CA PRO A 102 2.53 18.95 -14.11
C PRO A 102 1.88 18.55 -15.44
N CYS A 103 2.69 18.37 -16.48
CA CYS A 103 2.20 18.02 -17.81
C CYS A 103 1.69 16.57 -17.85
N THR A 104 1.01 16.16 -18.92
CA THR A 104 0.48 14.80 -19.08
C THR A 104 1.54 13.73 -18.86
N LYS A 105 2.77 13.94 -19.36
CA LYS A 105 3.89 13.01 -19.17
C LYS A 105 4.28 12.85 -17.70
N ASP A 106 4.25 13.93 -16.94
CA ASP A 106 4.53 13.92 -15.50
C ASP A 106 3.43 13.16 -14.74
N GLN A 107 2.17 13.42 -15.09
CA GLN A 107 1.01 12.74 -14.51
C GLN A 107 1.05 11.23 -14.81
N ASP A 108 1.34 10.84 -16.05
CA ASP A 108 1.49 9.45 -16.45
C ASP A 108 2.62 8.74 -15.70
N ALA A 109 3.75 9.43 -15.46
CA ALA A 109 4.84 8.88 -14.68
C ALA A 109 4.39 8.55 -13.24
N LEU A 110 3.63 9.44 -12.60
CA LEU A 110 3.10 9.21 -11.25
C LEU A 110 2.04 8.11 -11.21
N LEU A 111 1.09 8.13 -12.16
CA LEU A 111 0.07 7.09 -12.27
C LEU A 111 0.70 5.71 -12.49
N ASN A 112 1.77 5.66 -13.28
CA ASN A 112 2.52 4.43 -13.45
C ASN A 112 3.20 4.00 -12.15
N GLU A 113 3.84 4.88 -11.39
CA GLU A 113 4.41 4.50 -10.09
C GLU A 113 3.34 3.97 -9.12
N LEU A 114 2.18 4.62 -9.03
CA LEU A 114 1.05 4.19 -8.21
C LEU A 114 0.58 2.78 -8.63
N ARG A 115 0.36 2.56 -9.92
CA ARG A 115 -0.02 1.25 -10.49
C ARG A 115 1.03 0.17 -10.19
N HIS A 116 2.31 0.47 -10.33
CA HIS A 116 3.38 -0.50 -10.06
C HIS A 116 3.56 -0.81 -8.57
N SER A 117 3.16 0.11 -7.70
CA SER A 117 3.17 -0.10 -6.25
C SER A 117 1.97 -0.88 -5.73
N GLY A 118 0.94 -1.07 -6.56
CA GLY A 118 -0.33 -1.69 -6.15
C GLY A 118 -1.24 -0.75 -5.36
N PHE A 119 -1.03 0.56 -5.43
CA PHE A 119 -1.86 1.54 -4.71
C PHE A 119 -3.34 1.38 -5.06
N PHE A 120 -3.66 1.25 -6.34
CA PHE A 120 -5.04 1.06 -6.81
C PHE A 120 -5.63 -0.33 -6.53
N ASP A 121 -4.82 -1.28 -6.04
CA ASP A 121 -5.33 -2.59 -5.61
C ASP A 121 -5.94 -2.52 -4.19
N VAL A 122 -5.67 -1.43 -3.45
CA VAL A 122 -6.08 -1.26 -2.05
C VAL A 122 -6.74 0.10 -1.75
N PHE A 123 -6.58 1.10 -2.62
CA PHE A 123 -7.17 2.42 -2.50
C PHE A 123 -8.08 2.76 -3.67
N GLU A 124 -9.21 3.39 -3.34
CA GLU A 124 -10.19 3.86 -4.31
C GLU A 124 -10.67 5.27 -3.91
N ALA A 125 -10.93 6.08 -4.94
CA ALA A 125 -11.51 7.40 -4.76
C ALA A 125 -13.03 7.31 -4.81
N THR A 126 -13.70 7.82 -3.79
CA THR A 126 -15.14 8.08 -3.80
C THR A 126 -15.37 9.56 -4.02
N SER A 127 -16.36 9.88 -4.85
CA SER A 127 -16.80 11.27 -5.06
C SER A 127 -18.14 11.42 -4.36
N GLY A 128 -18.12 12.04 -3.17
CA GLY A 128 -19.31 12.35 -2.37
C GLY A 128 -19.32 13.82 -1.98
N SER A 129 -20.50 14.44 -1.88
CA SER A 129 -20.68 15.81 -1.38
C SER A 129 -19.72 16.87 -1.96
N GLY A 130 -19.36 16.75 -3.25
CA GLY A 130 -18.47 17.70 -3.92
C GLY A 130 -16.97 17.56 -3.60
N MET A 131 -16.56 16.57 -2.80
CA MET A 131 -15.16 16.35 -2.43
C MET A 131 -14.73 14.91 -2.70
N THR A 132 -13.59 14.76 -3.39
CA THR A 132 -13.01 13.43 -3.64
C THR A 132 -12.30 12.94 -2.37
N GLN A 133 -12.72 11.79 -1.87
CA GLN A 133 -12.11 11.13 -0.72
C GLN A 133 -11.42 9.83 -1.16
N TRP A 134 -10.17 9.67 -0.74
CA TRP A 134 -9.39 8.43 -0.93
C TRP A 134 -9.54 7.54 0.29
N GLY A 135 -10.23 6.42 0.11
CA GLY A 135 -10.41 5.38 1.11
C GLY A 135 -9.69 4.09 0.71
N CYS A 136 -9.29 3.30 1.70
CA CYS A 136 -8.91 1.93 1.42
C CYS A 136 -10.15 1.11 1.05
N PHE A 137 -9.95 -0.01 0.36
CA PHE A 137 -11.03 -0.84 -0.17
C PHE A 137 -12.11 -1.17 0.89
N LEU A 138 -11.72 -1.61 2.09
CA LEU A 138 -12.66 -1.96 3.16
C LEU A 138 -13.37 -0.76 3.82
N CYS A 139 -12.85 0.45 3.66
CA CYS A 139 -13.57 1.67 4.07
C CYS A 139 -14.62 2.08 3.06
N ASN A 140 -14.39 1.79 1.78
CA ASN A 140 -15.33 2.11 0.71
C ASN A 140 -16.38 1.01 0.53
N HIS A 141 -16.06 -0.24 0.87
CA HIS A 141 -16.91 -1.44 0.76
C HIS A 141 -16.96 -2.21 2.09
N PRO A 142 -17.53 -1.63 3.16
CA PRO A 142 -17.58 -2.25 4.48
C PRO A 142 -18.35 -3.59 4.48
N GLU A 143 -19.34 -3.76 3.60
CA GLU A 143 -20.10 -5.00 3.42
C GLU A 143 -19.23 -6.16 2.95
N ARG A 144 -18.12 -5.87 2.24
CA ARG A 144 -17.17 -6.90 1.80
C ARG A 144 -16.19 -7.32 2.89
N ALA A 145 -16.09 -6.58 3.99
CA ALA A 145 -15.15 -6.89 5.06
C ALA A 145 -15.40 -8.29 5.64
N VAL A 146 -16.66 -8.70 5.81
CA VAL A 146 -17.01 -10.02 6.36
C VAL A 146 -16.33 -11.16 5.59
N GLY A 147 -16.34 -11.11 4.26
CA GLY A 147 -15.68 -12.13 3.43
C GLY A 147 -14.16 -12.18 3.61
N PHE A 148 -13.52 -11.03 3.81
CA PHE A 148 -12.08 -10.94 4.06
C PHE A 148 -11.68 -11.29 5.50
N LEU A 149 -12.62 -11.26 6.45
CA LEU A 149 -12.35 -11.40 7.88
C LEU A 149 -12.75 -12.77 8.44
N GLN A 150 -13.69 -13.47 7.82
CA GLN A 150 -14.14 -14.79 8.25
C GLN A 150 -13.35 -15.89 7.52
N ASP A 151 -12.77 -16.82 8.29
CA ASP A 151 -12.00 -17.94 7.72
C ASP A 151 -12.87 -19.04 7.09
N SER A 152 -14.21 -18.94 7.23
CA SER A 152 -15.16 -19.98 6.84
C SER A 152 -15.58 -19.95 5.37
N GLN A 153 -15.45 -18.81 4.68
CA GLN A 153 -15.83 -18.69 3.27
C GLN A 153 -14.67 -18.18 2.40
N PRO A 154 -14.54 -18.71 1.17
CA PRO A 154 -13.54 -18.23 0.24
C PRO A 154 -13.88 -16.81 -0.26
N VAL A 155 -12.94 -15.88 -0.11
CA VAL A 155 -12.96 -14.56 -0.75
C VAL A 155 -12.88 -14.71 -2.27
N ILE A 156 -11.99 -15.60 -2.72
CA ILE A 156 -11.81 -15.94 -4.13
C ILE A 156 -11.22 -17.35 -4.22
N GLU A 157 -11.68 -18.12 -5.20
CA GLU A 157 -11.16 -19.44 -5.49
C GLU A 157 -11.18 -19.75 -6.99
N GLY A 158 -10.34 -20.68 -7.43
CA GLY A 158 -10.32 -21.08 -8.83
C GLY A 158 -9.07 -21.80 -9.30
N GLN A 159 -9.14 -22.29 -10.52
CA GLN A 159 -8.00 -22.97 -11.17
C GLN A 159 -6.96 -21.96 -11.66
N LEU A 160 -5.77 -22.00 -11.07
CA LEU A 160 -4.60 -21.23 -11.50
C LEU A 160 -3.51 -22.17 -12.00
N LYS A 161 -2.74 -21.72 -12.99
CA LYS A 161 -1.51 -22.37 -13.42
C LYS A 161 -0.35 -21.77 -12.64
N GLU A 162 0.34 -22.61 -11.88
CA GLU A 162 1.59 -22.29 -11.18
C GLU A 162 2.78 -22.62 -12.08
N LYS A 163 3.71 -21.67 -12.28
CA LYS A 163 4.97 -21.93 -12.98
C LYS A 163 6.05 -22.36 -11.98
N LYS A 164 6.26 -23.66 -11.81
CA LYS A 164 7.20 -24.24 -10.84
C LYS A 164 8.37 -24.95 -11.51
N GLY A 165 9.56 -24.85 -10.91
CA GLY A 165 10.76 -25.59 -11.33
C GLY A 165 12.04 -24.96 -10.80
N ARG A 166 12.99 -25.80 -10.37
CA ARG A 166 14.27 -25.39 -9.78
C ARG A 166 15.14 -24.57 -10.75
N TRP A 167 15.07 -24.89 -12.04
CA TRP A 167 15.82 -24.21 -13.11
C TRP A 167 14.87 -23.43 -14.01
N ARG A 168 15.26 -22.21 -14.42
CA ARG A 168 14.42 -21.32 -15.25
C ARG A 168 13.95 -21.97 -16.56
N LEU A 169 14.81 -22.77 -17.19
CA LEU A 169 14.57 -23.46 -18.46
C LEU A 169 13.65 -24.68 -18.33
N PHE A 170 13.55 -25.28 -17.14
CA PHE A 170 12.74 -26.48 -16.89
C PHE A 170 11.48 -26.21 -16.08
N ARG A 171 11.10 -24.94 -15.91
CA ARG A 171 9.85 -24.58 -15.24
C ARG A 171 8.66 -25.07 -16.07
N ARG A 172 7.77 -25.83 -15.42
CA ARG A 172 6.54 -26.34 -16.02
C ARG A 172 5.33 -25.68 -15.37
N TRP A 173 4.27 -25.52 -16.15
CA TRP A 173 2.98 -25.09 -15.63
C TRP A 173 2.26 -26.27 -14.99
N ARG A 174 1.78 -26.08 -13.76
CA ARG A 174 0.91 -27.03 -13.08
C ARG A 174 -0.41 -26.35 -12.75
N THR A 175 -1.52 -26.93 -13.17
CA THR A 175 -2.83 -26.43 -12.78
C THR A 175 -3.11 -26.89 -11.35
N ARG A 176 -3.48 -25.96 -10.48
CA ARG A 176 -3.90 -26.21 -9.10
C ARG A 176 -5.18 -25.42 -8.82
N TYR A 177 -5.97 -25.89 -7.87
CA TYR A 177 -7.13 -25.15 -7.39
C TYR A 177 -6.71 -24.33 -6.17
N PHE A 178 -6.73 -23.01 -6.29
CA PHE A 178 -6.36 -22.10 -5.21
C PHE A 178 -7.61 -21.57 -4.52
N THR A 179 -7.51 -21.35 -3.23
CA THR A 179 -8.55 -20.77 -2.38
C THR A 179 -7.91 -19.75 -1.45
N LEU A 180 -8.45 -18.54 -1.43
CA LEU A 180 -8.12 -17.49 -0.48
C LEU A 180 -9.32 -17.30 0.45
N SER A 181 -9.16 -17.56 1.75
CA SER A 181 -10.18 -17.37 2.78
C SER A 181 -9.55 -16.69 3.99
N GLY A 182 -10.19 -15.64 4.52
CA GLY A 182 -9.61 -14.86 5.62
C GLY A 182 -8.16 -14.42 5.35
N ALA A 183 -7.25 -14.82 6.24
CA ALA A 183 -5.81 -14.59 6.13
C ALA A 183 -5.01 -15.81 5.60
N HIS A 184 -5.66 -16.72 4.87
CA HIS A 184 -5.08 -17.98 4.43
C HIS A 184 -5.22 -18.16 2.92
N LEU A 185 -4.07 -18.28 2.24
CA LEU A 185 -4.01 -18.74 0.85
C LEU A 185 -3.65 -20.23 0.87
N SER A 186 -4.36 -21.06 0.12
CA SER A 186 -4.03 -22.48 0.01
C SER A 186 -4.29 -23.01 -1.39
N TYR A 187 -3.72 -24.17 -1.71
CA TYR A 187 -4.04 -24.86 -2.95
C TYR A 187 -4.18 -26.37 -2.77
N LYS A 188 -4.98 -26.97 -3.65
CA LYS A 188 -5.17 -28.43 -3.79
C LYS A 188 -4.51 -28.94 -5.06
N GLY A 189 -3.98 -30.17 -5.01
CA GLY A 189 -3.28 -30.80 -6.13
C GLY A 189 -4.18 -31.05 -7.34
N SER A 190 -5.39 -31.55 -7.08
CA SER A 190 -6.51 -31.75 -8.00
C SER A 190 -7.83 -31.37 -7.30
N LYS A 191 -8.96 -31.32 -8.02
CA LYS A 191 -10.27 -31.04 -7.41
C LYS A 191 -10.68 -32.09 -6.37
N ASP A 192 -10.21 -33.33 -6.54
CA ASP A 192 -10.50 -34.48 -5.68
C ASP A 192 -9.46 -34.69 -4.56
N ASP A 193 -8.42 -33.87 -4.52
CA ASP A 193 -7.35 -33.96 -3.53
C ASP A 193 -7.85 -33.36 -2.20
N LYS A 194 -7.85 -34.15 -1.12
CA LYS A 194 -8.37 -33.71 0.18
C LYS A 194 -7.40 -32.80 0.91
N ASP A 195 -6.11 -32.90 0.62
CA ASP A 195 -5.07 -32.16 1.33
C ASP A 195 -4.92 -30.73 0.77
N MET A 196 -5.18 -29.74 1.62
CA MET A 196 -4.88 -28.33 1.33
C MET A 196 -3.45 -28.01 1.77
N ILE A 197 -2.63 -27.52 0.84
CA ILE A 197 -1.30 -27.03 1.16
C ILE A 197 -1.40 -25.52 1.44
N PRO A 198 -1.13 -25.06 2.68
CA PRO A 198 -1.23 -23.65 3.04
C PRO A 198 -0.03 -22.84 2.51
N ILE A 199 -0.28 -21.57 2.24
CA ILE A 199 0.68 -20.50 1.96
C ILE A 199 0.38 -19.40 2.98
N GLU A 200 1.31 -19.16 3.89
CA GLU A 200 1.10 -18.17 4.95
C GLU A 200 1.13 -16.75 4.36
N VAL A 201 0.03 -16.01 4.53
CA VAL A 201 -0.13 -14.65 3.99
C VAL A 201 0.87 -13.66 4.63
N ASN A 202 1.17 -13.84 5.92
CA ASN A 202 2.16 -13.02 6.64
C ASN A 202 3.57 -13.06 6.00
N GLN A 203 3.91 -14.14 5.28
CA GLN A 203 5.17 -14.27 4.55
C GLN A 203 5.15 -13.55 3.20
N ILE A 204 3.96 -13.17 2.69
CA ILE A 204 3.80 -12.45 1.43
C ILE A 204 4.26 -11.01 1.62
N ARG A 205 5.35 -10.66 0.93
CA ARG A 205 5.92 -9.30 0.93
C ARG A 205 5.28 -8.39 -0.09
N SER A 206 4.89 -8.92 -1.25
CA SER A 206 4.20 -8.16 -2.29
C SER A 206 3.53 -9.06 -3.31
N VAL A 207 2.50 -8.55 -3.97
CA VAL A 207 1.80 -9.18 -5.09
C VAL A 207 1.91 -8.24 -6.28
N LYS A 208 2.25 -8.74 -7.46
CA LYS A 208 2.42 -7.90 -8.65
C LYS A 208 1.86 -8.55 -9.90
N VAL A 209 1.14 -7.78 -10.70
CA VAL A 209 0.79 -8.16 -12.07
C VAL A 209 2.05 -8.18 -12.93
N SER A 210 2.26 -9.25 -13.68
CA SER A 210 3.31 -9.34 -14.69
C SER A 210 2.96 -8.43 -15.88
N ARG A 211 3.53 -7.21 -15.92
CA ARG A 211 3.34 -6.23 -17.02
C ARG A 211 4.63 -6.10 -17.85
N GLY A 212 4.60 -6.40 -19.15
CA GLY A 212 5.72 -6.16 -20.08
C GLY A 212 5.96 -7.24 -21.16
N ALA A 213 6.73 -6.90 -22.21
CA ALA A 213 7.01 -7.76 -23.38
C ALA A 213 7.82 -9.03 -23.08
N ARG A 214 8.53 -9.07 -21.94
CA ARG A 214 9.25 -10.25 -21.42
C ARG A 214 8.50 -10.97 -20.27
N ASN A 215 7.30 -10.48 -19.92
CA ASN A 215 6.49 -10.94 -18.80
C ASN A 215 5.28 -11.73 -19.30
N ILE A 216 4.89 -12.77 -18.56
CA ILE A 216 3.80 -13.67 -18.99
C ILE A 216 2.48 -12.89 -18.95
N PRO A 217 1.79 -12.72 -20.09
CA PRO A 217 0.55 -11.94 -20.13
C PRO A 217 -0.51 -12.55 -19.21
N LYS A 218 -1.21 -11.68 -18.46
CA LYS A 218 -2.31 -12.05 -17.55
C LYS A 218 -1.88 -13.00 -16.41
N ALA A 219 -0.60 -12.99 -16.06
CA ALA A 219 -0.08 -13.65 -14.87
C ALA A 219 0.18 -12.62 -13.75
N PHE A 220 0.25 -13.11 -12.52
CA PHE A 220 0.68 -12.35 -11.36
C PHE A 220 1.71 -13.16 -10.58
N GLU A 221 2.51 -12.46 -9.80
CA GLU A 221 3.58 -13.05 -9.00
C GLU A 221 3.39 -12.66 -7.54
N ILE A 222 3.39 -13.67 -6.66
CA ILE A 222 3.40 -13.51 -5.21
C ILE A 222 4.86 -13.64 -4.78
N PHE A 223 5.38 -12.64 -4.09
CA PHE A 223 6.73 -12.66 -3.54
C PHE A 223 6.64 -12.96 -2.05
N THR A 224 7.19 -14.10 -1.62
CA THR A 224 7.33 -14.45 -0.20
C THR A 224 8.74 -14.08 0.29
N GLY A 225 9.05 -14.44 1.54
CA GLY A 225 10.36 -14.18 2.12
C GLY A 225 11.52 -14.88 1.40
N ASP A 226 11.25 -16.06 0.88
CA ASP A 226 12.17 -17.10 0.42
C ASP A 226 11.98 -17.49 -1.06
N GLN A 227 10.80 -17.26 -1.64
CA GLN A 227 10.47 -17.67 -3.00
C GLN A 227 9.51 -16.70 -3.71
N SER A 228 9.29 -16.93 -5.01
CA SER A 228 8.25 -16.25 -5.77
C SER A 228 7.38 -17.26 -6.52
N LEU A 229 6.06 -17.05 -6.45
CA LEU A 229 5.05 -17.92 -7.04
C LEU A 229 4.40 -17.19 -8.22
N ILE A 230 4.67 -17.67 -9.44
CA ILE A 230 4.08 -17.11 -10.66
C ILE A 230 2.79 -17.89 -10.96
N LEU A 231 1.67 -17.18 -10.89
CA LEU A 231 0.32 -17.71 -11.08
C LEU A 231 -0.34 -17.11 -12.30
N LYS A 232 -1.13 -17.92 -13.01
CA LYS A 232 -1.91 -17.48 -14.18
C LYS A 232 -3.31 -18.10 -14.15
N PRO A 233 -4.39 -17.29 -14.09
CA PRO A 233 -5.75 -17.81 -14.20
C PRO A 233 -5.99 -18.53 -15.52
N LYS A 234 -6.80 -19.60 -15.48
CA LYS A 234 -7.26 -20.29 -16.70
C LYS A 234 -8.09 -19.32 -17.55
N GLY A 235 -7.75 -19.18 -18.83
CA GLY A 235 -8.37 -18.18 -19.72
C GLY A 235 -7.90 -16.74 -19.52
N GLY A 236 -7.05 -16.47 -18.51
CA GLY A 236 -6.47 -15.15 -18.23
C GLY A 236 -7.47 -14.09 -17.74
N LYS A 237 -8.73 -14.45 -17.50
CA LYS A 237 -9.71 -13.58 -16.85
C LYS A 237 -9.43 -13.56 -15.33
N ASN A 238 -9.77 -12.47 -14.66
CA ASN A 238 -9.73 -12.32 -13.19
C ASN A 238 -8.33 -12.23 -12.55
N ALA A 239 -7.24 -12.05 -13.31
CA ALA A 239 -5.91 -11.89 -12.71
C ALA A 239 -5.82 -10.65 -11.79
N GLU A 240 -6.51 -9.56 -12.17
CA GLU A 240 -6.58 -8.32 -11.39
C GLU A 240 -7.38 -8.50 -10.11
N GLU A 241 -8.49 -9.23 -10.16
CA GLU A 241 -9.31 -9.58 -8.99
C GLU A 241 -8.52 -10.41 -7.97
N TRP A 242 -7.75 -11.41 -8.44
CA TRP A 242 -6.83 -12.16 -7.58
C TRP A 242 -5.80 -11.26 -6.91
N VAL A 243 -5.21 -10.33 -7.66
CA VAL A 243 -4.21 -9.41 -7.13
C VAL A 243 -4.82 -8.43 -6.12
N GLN A 244 -6.03 -7.94 -6.38
CA GLN A 244 -6.75 -7.06 -5.46
C GLN A 244 -7.06 -7.78 -4.15
N CYS A 245 -7.67 -8.97 -4.22
CA CYS A 245 -8.01 -9.75 -3.03
C CYS A 245 -6.77 -10.08 -2.19
N LEU A 246 -5.68 -10.54 -2.83
CA LEU A 246 -4.43 -10.82 -2.14
C LEU A 246 -3.82 -9.56 -1.53
N SER A 247 -3.85 -8.42 -2.22
CA SER A 247 -3.29 -7.16 -1.71
C SER A 247 -4.06 -6.65 -0.49
N ILE A 248 -5.40 -6.78 -0.48
CA ILE A 248 -6.25 -6.47 0.66
C ILE A 248 -5.92 -7.37 1.85
N VAL A 249 -5.85 -8.69 1.64
CA VAL A 249 -5.54 -9.67 2.70
C VAL A 249 -4.15 -9.45 3.30
N VAL A 250 -3.14 -9.17 2.47
CA VAL A 250 -1.78 -8.84 2.93
C VAL A 250 -1.78 -7.54 3.74
N ALA A 251 -2.44 -6.49 3.26
CA ALA A 251 -2.53 -5.22 3.99
C ALA A 251 -3.26 -5.39 5.33
N HIS A 252 -4.31 -6.22 5.37
CA HIS A 252 -5.04 -6.54 6.59
C HIS A 252 -4.19 -7.32 7.59
N SER A 253 -3.42 -8.32 7.15
CA SER A 253 -2.48 -9.06 8.02
C SER A 253 -1.47 -8.11 8.68
N GLN A 254 -0.89 -7.21 7.88
CA GLN A 254 0.11 -6.24 8.35
C GLN A 254 -0.46 -5.19 9.32
N SER A 255 -1.76 -4.87 9.23
CA SER A 255 -2.40 -3.92 10.13
C SER A 255 -2.65 -4.51 11.53
N ARG A 256 -2.87 -5.83 11.62
CA ARG A 256 -3.08 -6.55 12.89
C ARG A 256 -1.78 -6.88 13.63
N GLU A 257 -0.69 -7.14 12.90
CA GLU A 257 0.61 -7.49 13.49
C GLU A 257 1.25 -6.37 14.31
N ILE A 258 0.79 -5.12 14.19
CA ILE A 258 1.31 -4.00 14.99
C ILE A 258 0.66 -4.06 16.37
N PRO A 259 1.41 -4.42 17.42
CA PRO A 259 0.85 -4.46 18.76
C PRO A 259 0.40 -3.05 19.12
N ALA A 260 -0.82 -2.93 19.64
CA ALA A 260 -1.17 -1.75 20.41
C ALA A 260 -0.13 -1.65 21.53
N LYS A 261 0.74 -0.65 21.49
CA LYS A 261 1.65 -0.38 22.62
C LYS A 261 0.76 -0.11 23.83
N SER A 262 0.53 -1.14 24.65
CA SER A 262 0.03 -0.97 26.00
C SER A 262 1.12 -0.22 26.74
N ASN A 263 0.93 1.09 26.88
CA ASN A 263 1.68 1.89 27.84
C ASN A 263 1.21 1.47 29.25
N SER A 264 1.64 0.31 29.72
CA SER A 264 1.64 -0.01 31.15
C SER A 264 3.02 0.34 31.67
N LEU A 265 3.14 1.55 32.24
CA LEU A 265 4.27 1.91 33.09
C LEU A 265 4.32 0.92 34.27
N PRO A 266 5.47 0.35 34.64
CA PRO A 266 5.58 -0.34 35.90
C PRO A 266 5.57 0.70 37.04
N ALA A 267 4.61 0.58 37.93
CA ALA A 267 4.57 1.34 39.17
C ALA A 267 5.84 1.04 39.97
N ARG A 268 6.71 2.05 40.16
CA ARG A 268 7.82 1.96 41.11
C ARG A 268 7.24 1.97 42.52
N GLY A 269 7.27 0.81 43.17
CA GLY A 269 7.00 0.68 44.60
C GLY A 269 8.00 1.50 45.40
N ILE A 270 7.47 2.36 46.26
CA ILE A 270 8.21 3.07 47.30
C ILE A 270 8.61 2.01 48.35
N SER A 271 9.91 1.84 48.57
CA SER A 271 10.41 1.12 49.75
C SER A 271 11.14 2.13 50.62
N LEU A 272 10.49 2.52 51.73
CA LEU A 272 11.12 3.22 52.84
C LEU A 272 12.19 2.29 53.44
N ARG A 273 13.42 2.78 53.56
CA ARG A 273 14.38 2.26 54.54
C ARG A 273 14.63 3.32 55.59
N THR A 274 14.07 3.08 56.77
CA THR A 274 14.50 3.65 58.04
C THR A 274 15.88 3.07 58.35
N ALA A 275 16.83 3.90 58.74
CA ALA A 275 18.04 3.45 59.42
C ALA A 275 18.25 4.35 60.64
N VAL A 276 18.37 3.65 61.77
CA VAL A 276 18.86 4.11 63.08
C VAL A 276 20.33 4.51 62.97
#